data_AF-A0A143ZI83-F1
#
_entry.id   AF-A0A143ZI83-F1
#
_cell.length_a   1.000
_cell.length_b   1.000
_cell.length_c   1.000
_cell.angle_alpha   90.00
_cell.angle_beta   90.00
_cell.angle_gamma   90.00
#
_symmetry.space_group_name_H-M   'P 1'
#
loop_
_entity.id
_entity.type
_entity.pdbx_description
1 polymer ?
#
loop_
_entity_poly.entity_id
_entity_poly.type
_entity_poly.pdbx_seq_one_letter_code
_entity_poly.pdbx_strand_id
1 'polypeptide(L)'
;MSLVMNSYESQFRAIVGEDYDPSQDLGAEQARKLSALIFGMPEVQITRDRFFIEYEGWSLDQNVYLSVMVTDDHKAGAKAICEPHNRIGET
;
A
#
# COMPACT_ATOMS: atom_id res chain seq x y z
N MET A 1 0.19 26.88 8.35
CA MET A 1 -1.04 26.07 8.52
C MET A 1 -0.88 24.83 7.67
N SER A 2 -0.30 23.77 8.23
CA SER A 2 -0.20 22.51 7.49
C SER A 2 -1.57 21.84 7.51
N LEU A 3 -2.11 21.59 6.32
CA LEU A 3 -3.30 20.78 6.12
C LEU A 3 -3.11 19.48 6.89
N VAL A 4 -4.07 19.12 7.74
CA VAL A 4 -4.17 17.81 8.36
C VAL A 4 -4.42 16.82 7.21
N MET A 5 -3.36 16.42 6.52
CA MET A 5 -3.42 15.36 5.53
C MET A 5 -3.82 14.10 6.29
N ASN A 6 -4.96 13.53 5.95
CA ASN A 6 -5.49 12.33 6.59
C ASN A 6 -4.42 11.22 6.57
N SER A 7 -4.24 10.52 7.68
CA SER A 7 -3.17 9.51 7.83
C SER A 7 -3.25 8.49 6.69
N TYR A 8 -2.12 8.20 6.04
CA TYR A 8 -2.05 7.16 5.00
C TYR A 8 -2.60 5.81 5.52
N GLU A 9 -2.40 5.51 6.81
CA GLU A 9 -2.99 4.34 7.47
C GLU A 9 -4.52 4.41 7.51
N SER A 10 -5.10 5.57 7.84
CA SER A 10 -6.55 5.74 7.85
C SER A 10 -7.16 5.58 6.45
N GLN A 11 -6.46 6.08 5.42
CA GLN A 11 -6.88 5.90 4.03
C GLN A 11 -6.74 4.44 3.57
N PHE A 12 -5.67 3.76 3.98
CA PHE A 12 -5.49 2.33 3.77
C PHE A 12 -6.69 1.55 4.35
N ARG A 13 -6.99 1.72 5.64
CA ARG A 13 -8.13 1.06 6.32
C ARG A 13 -9.47 1.39 5.66
N ALA A 14 -9.67 2.61 5.17
CA ALA A 14 -10.88 2.99 4.44
C ALA A 14 -11.04 2.25 3.10
N ILE A 15 -9.95 1.77 2.49
CA ILE A 15 -9.95 1.01 1.24
C ILE A 15 -10.10 -0.49 1.48
N VAL A 16 -9.34 -1.04 2.44
CA VAL A 16 -9.27 -2.49 2.66
C VAL A 16 -10.23 -3.01 3.75
N GLY A 17 -10.73 -2.12 4.60
CA GLY A 17 -11.52 -2.43 5.80
C GLY A 17 -10.69 -2.28 7.07
N GLU A 18 -11.34 -1.97 8.20
CA GLU A 18 -10.65 -1.79 9.50
C GLU A 18 -10.04 -3.09 10.03
N ASP A 19 -10.68 -4.22 9.73
CA ASP A 19 -10.27 -5.59 10.11
C ASP A 19 -9.54 -6.32 8.98
N TYR A 20 -8.85 -5.58 8.10
CA TYR A 20 -8.14 -6.19 6.98
C TYR A 20 -7.06 -7.16 7.45
N ASP A 21 -7.13 -8.40 6.93
CA ASP A 21 -6.15 -9.45 7.16
C ASP A 21 -5.19 -9.53 5.95
N PRO A 22 -3.88 -9.29 6.12
CA PRO A 22 -2.90 -9.34 5.03
C PRO A 22 -2.71 -10.72 4.38
N SER A 23 -3.24 -11.78 4.97
CA SER A 23 -3.26 -13.12 4.35
C SER A 23 -4.37 -13.25 3.30
N GLN A 24 -5.35 -12.34 3.30
CA GLN A 24 -6.43 -12.31 2.32
C GLN A 24 -6.05 -11.51 1.07
N ASP A 25 -6.56 -12.02 -0.04
CA ASP A 25 -6.47 -11.39 -1.34
C ASP A 25 -7.37 -10.16 -1.42
N LEU A 26 -6.83 -9.07 -1.96
CA LEU A 26 -7.57 -7.86 -2.28
C LEU A 26 -8.39 -8.03 -3.56
N GLY A 27 -9.58 -7.43 -3.56
CA GLY A 27 -10.33 -7.22 -4.78
C GLY A 27 -9.61 -6.25 -5.73
N ALA A 28 -9.87 -6.39 -7.03
CA ALA A 28 -9.26 -5.55 -8.06
C ALA A 28 -9.49 -4.04 -7.83
N GLU A 29 -10.66 -3.65 -7.31
CA GLU A 29 -10.97 -2.25 -6.99
C GLU A 29 -10.15 -1.73 -5.80
N GLN A 30 -9.94 -2.55 -4.77
CA GLN A 30 -9.15 -2.19 -3.60
C GLN A 30 -7.68 -2.02 -3.99
N ALA A 31 -7.14 -2.97 -4.74
CA ALA A 31 -5.78 -2.89 -5.27
C ALA A 31 -5.59 -1.61 -6.10
N ARG A 32 -6.52 -1.29 -6.99
CA ARG A 32 -6.49 -0.06 -7.79
C ARG A 32 -6.50 1.21 -6.92
N LYS A 33 -7.35 1.28 -5.91
CA LYS A 33 -7.43 2.41 -4.97
C LYS A 33 -6.14 2.56 -4.16
N LEU A 34 -5.57 1.45 -3.70
CA LEU A 34 -4.29 1.46 -2.98
C LEU A 34 -3.13 1.87 -3.87
N SER A 35 -3.05 1.38 -5.11
CA SER A 35 -2.03 1.85 -6.05
C SER A 35 -2.13 3.37 -6.25
N ALA A 36 -3.35 3.90 -6.43
CA ALA A 36 -3.56 5.35 -6.56
C ALA A 36 -3.16 6.13 -5.29
N LEU A 37 -3.43 5.58 -4.11
CA LEU A 37 -2.99 6.15 -2.83
C LEU A 37 -1.46 6.21 -2.74
N ILE A 38 -0.79 5.10 -3.07
CA ILE A 38 0.67 4.98 -3.09
C ILE A 38 1.28 5.98 -4.07
N PHE A 39 0.71 6.14 -5.28
CA PHE A 39 1.17 7.16 -6.24
C PHE A 39 1.05 8.60 -5.71
N GLY A 40 0.21 8.84 -4.71
CA GLY A 40 0.08 10.14 -4.02
C GLY A 40 0.96 10.28 -2.78
N MET A 41 1.83 9.30 -2.48
CA MET A 41 2.79 9.38 -1.37
C MET A 41 4.04 10.19 -1.76
N PRO A 42 4.76 10.77 -0.77
CA PRO A 42 5.97 11.57 -1.03
C PRO A 42 7.07 10.79 -1.76
N GLU A 43 7.28 9.54 -1.37
CA GLU A 43 8.28 8.65 -1.95
C GLU A 43 7.58 7.40 -2.49
N VAL A 44 7.90 7.01 -3.73
CA VAL A 44 7.23 5.91 -4.44
C VAL A 44 8.24 5.09 -5.23
N GLN A 45 8.11 3.78 -5.15
CA GLN A 45 8.87 2.81 -5.95
C GLN A 45 7.92 1.85 -6.66
N ILE A 46 8.28 1.45 -7.88
CA ILE A 46 7.54 0.47 -8.66
C ILE A 46 8.50 -0.63 -9.08
N THR A 47 8.28 -1.83 -8.57
CA THR A 47 9.04 -3.02 -8.95
C THR A 47 8.19 -3.85 -9.90
N ARG A 48 8.74 -4.17 -11.08
CA ARG A 48 8.07 -5.01 -12.07
C ARG A 48 8.91 -6.25 -12.32
N ASP A 49 8.30 -7.40 -12.09
CA ASP A 49 8.84 -8.69 -12.50
C ASP A 49 7.91 -9.34 -13.54
N ARG A 50 8.23 -10.54 -14.03
CA ARG A 50 7.40 -11.26 -15.00
C ARG A 50 6.09 -11.77 -14.42
N PHE A 51 5.96 -11.82 -13.10
CA PHE A 51 4.82 -12.42 -12.40
C PHE A 51 3.97 -11.42 -11.63
N PHE A 52 4.55 -10.28 -11.24
CA PHE A 52 3.86 -9.30 -10.41
C PHE A 52 4.39 -7.89 -10.65
N ILE A 53 3.56 -6.93 -10.28
CA ILE A 53 3.91 -5.53 -10.13
C ILE A 53 3.69 -5.17 -8.67
N GLU A 54 4.75 -4.68 -8.03
CA GLU A 54 4.69 -4.17 -6.66
C GLU A 54 4.84 -2.65 -6.69
N TYR A 55 3.93 -1.97 -6.00
CA TYR A 55 3.98 -0.53 -5.77
C TYR A 55 4.22 -0.32 -4.29
N GLU A 56 5.19 0.52 -3.98
CA GLU A 56 5.59 0.82 -2.61
C GLU A 56 5.59 2.34 -2.42
N GLY A 57 5.17 2.78 -1.25
CA GLY A 57 5.13 4.20 -0.89
C GLY A 57 5.54 4.44 0.56
N TRP A 58 6.29 5.51 0.78
CA TRP A 58 6.81 5.91 2.08
C TRP A 58 6.45 7.36 2.39
N SER A 59 6.09 7.61 3.65
CA SER A 59 5.84 8.94 4.19
C SER A 59 6.60 9.08 5.49
N LEU A 60 7.76 9.75 5.46
CA LEU A 60 8.58 10.02 6.64
C LEU A 60 7.85 10.94 7.64
N ASP A 61 7.12 11.93 7.14
CA ASP A 61 6.37 12.89 7.98
C ASP A 61 5.28 12.20 8.82
N GLN A 62 4.67 11.14 8.28
CA GLN A 62 3.63 10.36 8.97
C GLN A 62 4.15 9.04 9.54
N ASN A 63 5.42 8.68 9.29
CA ASN A 63 6.02 7.39 9.64
C ASN A 63 5.21 6.18 9.14
N VAL A 64 4.75 6.20 7.88
CA VAL A 64 3.94 5.12 7.27
C VAL A 64 4.59 4.60 5.99
N TYR A 65 4.58 3.28 5.83
CA TYR A 65 4.85 2.56 4.60
C TYR A 65 3.58 1.85 4.11
N LEU A 66 3.33 1.91 2.81
CA LEU A 66 2.30 1.13 2.12
C LEU A 66 2.94 0.34 0.98
N SER A 67 2.55 -0.93 0.81
CA SER A 67 2.83 -1.71 -0.39
C SER A 67 1.57 -2.36 -0.92
N VAL A 68 1.45 -2.43 -2.25
CA VAL A 68 0.46 -3.27 -2.92
C VAL A 68 1.12 -4.05 -4.06
N MET A 69 0.97 -5.36 -4.02
CA MET A 69 1.44 -6.29 -5.05
C MET A 69 0.25 -6.79 -5.87
N VAL A 70 0.34 -6.68 -7.19
CA VAL A 70 -0.67 -7.15 -8.14
C VAL A 70 -0.03 -8.21 -9.03
N THR A 71 -0.58 -9.42 -9.06
CA THR A 71 -0.08 -10.50 -9.93
C THR A 71 -0.57 -10.29 -11.38
N ASP A 72 0.25 -10.72 -12.34
CA ASP A 72 -0.04 -10.55 -13.78
C ASP A 72 -1.11 -11.54 -14.29
N ASP A 73 -1.29 -12.68 -13.62
CA ASP A 73 -2.24 -13.70 -14.06
C ASP A 73 -3.70 -13.39 -13.68
N HIS A 74 -3.93 -12.31 -12.91
CA HIS A 74 -5.24 -11.89 -12.37
C HIS A 74 -6.02 -13.02 -11.66
N LYS A 75 -5.36 -14.15 -11.34
CA LYS A 75 -5.94 -15.35 -10.72
C LYS A 75 -5.44 -15.53 -9.30
N ALA A 76 -4.21 -15.12 -9.00
CA ALA A 76 -3.70 -14.95 -7.64
C ALA A 76 -3.97 -13.52 -7.17
N GLY A 77 -4.60 -13.32 -6.00
CA GLY A 77 -5.07 -12.00 -5.62
C GLY A 77 -3.96 -11.00 -5.31
N ALA A 78 -4.33 -9.73 -5.41
CA ALA A 78 -3.44 -8.65 -5.02
C ALA A 78 -3.27 -8.66 -3.48
N LYS A 79 -2.08 -8.33 -2.98
CA LYS A 79 -1.82 -8.24 -1.54
C LYS A 79 -1.41 -6.83 -1.19
N ALA A 80 -1.76 -6.38 0.01
CA ALA A 80 -1.24 -5.11 0.49
C ALA A 80 -0.78 -5.19 1.94
N ILE A 81 0.15 -4.29 2.25
CA ILE A 81 0.77 -4.15 3.55
C ILE A 81 0.70 -2.66 3.92
N CYS A 82 0.40 -2.38 5.17
CA CYS A 82 0.49 -1.05 5.78
C CYS A 82 1.19 -1.19 7.10
N GLU A 83 2.39 -0.60 7.23
CA GLU A 83 3.21 -0.72 8.42
C GLU A 83 3.85 0.62 8.79
N PRO A 84 4.24 0.81 10.07
CA PRO A 84 5.08 1.93 10.45
C PRO A 84 6.39 1.91 9.63
N HIS A 85 6.77 3.04 9.05
CA HIS A 85 7.96 3.15 8.19
C HIS A 85 9.23 2.61 8.86
N ASN A 86 9.40 2.88 10.16
CA ASN A 86 10.54 2.41 10.94
C ASN A 86 10.66 0.87 11.04
N ARG A 87 9.60 0.11 10.76
CA ARG A 87 9.63 -1.37 10.84
C ARG A 87 10.29 -2.02 9.63
N ILE A 88 10.38 -1.30 8.50
CA ILE A 88 11.02 -1.79 7.27
C ILE A 88 12.46 -1.29 7.25
N GLY A 89 13.31 -1.91 8.08
CA GLY A 89 14.72 -1.53 8.18
C GLY A 89 15.40 -1.74 9.53
N GLU A 90 14.73 -2.30 10.54
CA GLU A 90 15.41 -2.80 11.74
C GLU A 90 16.04 -4.17 11.45
N THR A 91 17.26 -4.14 10.90
CA THR A 91 18.28 -5.18 11.05
C THR A 91 19.58 -4.59 11.60
#